data_AF-A0A8J6WV99-F1
#
_entry.id   AF-A0A8J6WV99-F1
#
_cell.length_a   1.000
_cell.length_b   1.000
_cell.length_c   1.000
_cell.angle_alpha   90.00
_cell.angle_beta   90.00
_cell.angle_gamma   90.00
#
_symmetry.space_group_name_H-M   'P 1'
#
loop_
_entity.id
_entity.type
_entity.pdbx_description
1 polymer ?
#
loop_
_entity_poly.entity_id
_entity_poly.type
_entity_poly.pdbx_seq_one_letter_code
_entity_poly.pdbx_strand_id
1 'polypeptide(L)'
;MLVFFMHGVATRNVQYADSLQSLIREEFSQQQVALPLFYASFWGDVLNDVGKLWNAVHQNLQAFQSANPQVDAQAVFRYQNFRKGFFSEFVGDAFTYLNSERGIKIRKLIAEQLSDFISRNPGETELHIVSHSLGTVVLWDALFSERFHSDDPAFEIRSLIQGHHSSDFESESSQQKLQLKSITTMGSPIAFFNIMLGIQPEQVKALVSQYSDRGLRWSNLIHASDVIAYPLQPCLNPDLSWKLTLQDHYLQTEANPTETAVRNFVSSDLVNRVAKVAGLVNPGVQIAIDHAPMVAGAGDAHINYWSCPEVARLVADNLLASLPKAPGTSSLLQTAIAQLQQVPGMTRNFLPTGQFLEETLSELKFRDRSGSLQLTKNPAGVHHVCILNAQNVAQFRGYVGWLHTSGLKQAVEFIRSSCC
;
A
#
# COMPACT_ATOMS: atom_id res chain seq x y z
N MET A 1 -1.29 -11.13 -18.75
CA MET A 1 -1.98 -10.00 -18.07
C MET A 1 -1.21 -8.70 -18.29
N LEU A 2 -1.89 -7.55 -18.25
CA LEU A 2 -1.32 -6.22 -18.33
C LEU A 2 -1.14 -5.60 -16.95
N VAL A 3 0.03 -5.02 -16.69
CA VAL A 3 0.34 -4.33 -15.43
C VAL A 3 0.87 -2.93 -15.75
N PHE A 4 0.09 -1.92 -15.41
CA PHE A 4 0.36 -0.51 -15.70
C PHE A 4 0.86 0.20 -14.44
N PHE A 5 2.07 0.73 -14.49
CA PHE A 5 2.66 1.48 -13.38
C PHE A 5 2.42 2.97 -13.53
N MET A 6 2.14 3.60 -12.38
CA MET A 6 1.90 5.03 -12.23
C MET A 6 2.80 5.60 -11.13
N HIS A 7 3.46 6.73 -11.40
CA HIS A 7 4.45 7.33 -10.49
C HIS A 7 4.03 8.69 -9.93
N GLY A 8 4.75 9.18 -8.91
CA GLY A 8 4.65 10.57 -8.46
C GLY A 8 5.42 11.52 -9.38
N VAL A 9 4.90 12.72 -9.57
CA VAL A 9 5.32 13.68 -10.61
C VAL A 9 6.84 14.00 -10.58
N ALA A 10 7.53 13.93 -9.44
CA ALA A 10 8.95 14.19 -9.26
C ALA A 10 9.87 13.11 -9.86
N THR A 11 9.29 12.02 -10.36
CA THR A 11 10.02 10.96 -11.05
C THR A 11 10.53 11.47 -12.39
N ARG A 12 11.85 11.67 -12.50
CA ARG A 12 12.52 12.13 -13.73
C ARG A 12 13.15 11.02 -14.55
N ASN A 13 13.16 9.81 -14.01
CA ASN A 13 13.70 8.64 -14.69
C ASN A 13 12.55 7.81 -15.27
N VAL A 14 12.57 7.59 -16.59
CA VAL A 14 11.60 6.71 -17.27
C VAL A 14 11.68 5.26 -16.80
N GLN A 15 12.83 4.85 -16.22
CA GLN A 15 13.12 3.50 -15.72
C GLN A 15 12.82 3.32 -14.23
N TYR A 16 12.01 4.20 -13.62
CA TYR A 16 11.74 4.19 -12.18
C TYR A 16 11.19 2.85 -11.65
N ALA A 17 10.46 2.11 -12.48
CA ALA A 17 9.82 0.86 -12.09
C ALA A 17 10.68 -0.39 -12.39
N ASP A 18 11.82 -0.27 -13.07
CA ASP A 18 12.57 -1.42 -13.61
C ASP A 18 13.00 -2.39 -12.50
N SER A 19 13.43 -1.87 -11.34
CA SER A 19 13.81 -2.69 -10.18
C SER A 19 12.62 -3.50 -9.64
N LEU A 20 11.47 -2.86 -9.42
CA LEU A 20 10.28 -3.54 -8.93
C LEU A 20 9.73 -4.54 -9.95
N GLN A 21 9.73 -4.18 -11.24
CA GLN A 21 9.35 -5.08 -12.31
C GLN A 21 10.21 -6.33 -12.33
N SER A 22 11.54 -6.19 -12.18
CA SER A 22 12.47 -7.31 -12.14
C SER A 22 12.15 -8.25 -10.97
N LEU A 23 11.96 -7.71 -9.77
CA LEU A 23 11.59 -8.48 -8.59
C LEU A 23 10.23 -9.18 -8.75
N ILE A 24 9.22 -8.53 -9.35
CA ILE A 24 7.92 -9.18 -9.63
C ILE A 24 8.09 -10.31 -10.65
N ARG A 25 8.94 -10.17 -11.68
CA ARG A 25 9.23 -11.28 -12.62
C ARG A 25 9.85 -12.47 -11.90
N GLU A 26 10.71 -12.23 -10.92
CA GLU A 26 11.31 -13.29 -10.11
C GLU A 26 10.23 -14.04 -9.32
N GLU A 27 9.30 -13.33 -8.66
CA GLU A 27 8.17 -13.94 -7.94
C GLU A 27 7.29 -14.80 -8.87
N PHE A 28 6.97 -14.31 -10.07
CA PHE A 28 6.21 -15.08 -11.07
C PHE A 28 6.97 -16.30 -11.58
N SER A 29 8.28 -16.16 -11.80
CA SER A 29 9.14 -17.26 -12.27
C SER A 29 9.25 -18.36 -11.23
N GLN A 30 9.38 -18.00 -9.94
CA GLN A 30 9.39 -18.95 -8.82
C GLN A 30 8.07 -19.73 -8.73
N GLN A 31 6.95 -19.09 -9.04
CA GLN A 31 5.63 -19.71 -9.05
C GLN A 31 5.27 -20.42 -10.37
N GLN A 32 6.19 -20.43 -11.36
CA GLN A 32 6.00 -21.06 -12.67
C GLN A 32 4.76 -20.58 -13.43
N VAL A 33 4.41 -19.31 -13.27
CA VAL A 33 3.27 -18.66 -13.94
C VAL A 33 3.75 -17.77 -15.10
N ALA A 34 2.86 -17.54 -16.07
CA ALA A 34 3.17 -16.68 -17.22
C ALA A 34 3.52 -15.25 -16.77
N LEU A 35 4.62 -14.72 -17.28
CA LEU A 35 5.08 -13.39 -16.92
C LEU A 35 4.08 -12.31 -17.36
N PRO A 36 3.83 -11.30 -16.51
CA PRO A 36 3.00 -10.17 -16.89
C PRO A 36 3.73 -9.27 -17.91
N LEU A 37 2.94 -8.53 -18.67
CA LEU A 37 3.42 -7.44 -19.50
C LEU A 37 3.36 -6.16 -18.67
N PHE A 38 4.48 -5.44 -18.63
CA PHE A 38 4.61 -4.22 -17.84
C PHE A 38 4.66 -3.00 -18.73
N TYR A 39 4.07 -1.92 -18.25
CA TYR A 39 4.26 -0.59 -18.82
C TYR A 39 4.46 0.42 -17.70
N ALA A 40 5.58 1.15 -17.72
CA ALA A 40 5.87 2.21 -16.76
C ALA A 40 5.46 3.56 -17.35
N SER A 41 4.29 4.06 -16.95
CA SER A 41 3.81 5.33 -17.48
C SER A 41 4.63 6.48 -16.95
N PHE A 42 4.89 7.46 -17.82
CA PHE A 42 5.80 8.56 -17.54
C PHE A 42 5.22 9.91 -17.98
N TRP A 43 5.17 10.85 -17.04
CA TRP A 43 4.72 12.23 -17.28
C TRP A 43 5.58 13.26 -16.51
N GLY A 44 6.80 12.86 -16.13
CA GLY A 44 7.73 13.71 -15.36
C GLY A 44 8.12 15.00 -16.10
N ASP A 45 8.07 14.99 -17.44
CA ASP A 45 8.44 16.14 -18.29
C ASP A 45 7.43 17.29 -18.24
N VAL A 46 6.25 17.08 -17.63
CA VAL A 46 5.26 18.16 -17.40
C VAL A 46 5.74 19.12 -16.28
N LEU A 47 6.80 18.76 -15.54
CA LEU A 47 7.44 19.58 -14.52
C LEU A 47 8.47 20.56 -15.10
N ASN A 48 8.49 21.82 -14.62
CA ASN A 48 9.61 22.71 -14.99
C ASN A 48 10.04 23.82 -14.01
N ASP A 49 9.56 23.86 -12.76
CA ASP A 49 9.76 25.06 -11.92
C ASP A 49 10.34 24.86 -10.52
N VAL A 50 10.37 23.64 -9.96
CA VAL A 50 10.93 23.43 -8.58
C VAL A 50 12.42 23.78 -8.52
N GLY A 51 13.18 23.51 -9.58
CA GLY A 51 14.58 23.91 -9.68
C GLY A 51 14.76 25.43 -9.68
N LYS A 52 13.85 26.18 -10.33
CA LYS A 52 13.88 27.65 -10.35
C LYS A 52 13.61 28.22 -8.96
N LEU A 53 12.64 27.67 -8.24
CA LEU A 53 12.36 28.04 -6.85
C LEU A 53 13.63 27.88 -5.99
N TRP A 54 14.27 26.71 -6.05
CA TRP A 54 15.46 26.48 -5.26
C TRP A 54 16.63 27.37 -5.68
N ASN A 55 16.83 27.64 -6.97
CA ASN A 55 17.86 28.59 -7.40
C ASN A 55 17.65 29.98 -6.79
N ALA A 56 16.42 30.49 -6.76
CA ALA A 56 16.08 31.76 -6.13
C ALA A 56 16.30 31.72 -4.60
N VAL A 57 15.93 30.63 -3.94
CA VAL A 57 16.19 30.43 -2.49
C VAL A 57 17.69 30.46 -2.19
N HIS A 58 18.52 29.77 -2.98
CA HIS A 58 19.97 29.75 -2.78
C HIS A 58 20.59 31.14 -2.98
N GLN A 59 20.16 31.87 -4.03
CA GLN A 59 20.62 33.24 -4.27
C GLN A 59 20.28 34.18 -3.11
N ASN A 60 19.05 34.11 -2.60
CA ASN A 60 18.62 34.92 -1.45
C ASN A 60 19.39 34.56 -0.17
N LEU A 61 19.63 33.27 0.10
CA LEU A 61 20.42 32.84 1.26
C LEU A 61 21.88 33.31 1.17
N GLN A 62 22.49 33.25 -0.03
CA GLN A 62 23.83 33.78 -0.26
C GLN A 62 23.90 35.29 -0.07
N ALA A 63 22.92 36.04 -0.57
CA ALA A 63 22.84 37.49 -0.36
C ALA A 63 22.67 37.82 1.13
N PHE A 64 21.84 37.07 1.85
CA PHE A 64 21.63 37.23 3.29
C PHE A 64 22.90 36.95 4.10
N GLN A 65 23.64 35.87 3.80
CA GLN A 65 24.93 35.56 4.41
C GLN A 65 25.96 36.67 4.17
N SER A 66 26.01 37.18 2.93
CA SER A 66 26.93 38.26 2.56
C SER A 66 26.64 39.54 3.34
N ALA A 67 25.35 39.85 3.56
CA ALA A 67 24.92 41.01 4.35
C ALA A 67 25.04 40.79 5.87
N ASN A 68 25.06 39.53 6.34
CA ASN A 68 25.08 39.19 7.77
C ASN A 68 26.15 38.12 8.08
N PRO A 69 27.46 38.44 8.02
CA PRO A 69 28.53 37.44 8.17
C PRO A 69 28.56 36.75 9.54
N GLN A 70 27.98 37.37 10.56
CA GLN A 70 27.90 36.85 11.92
C GLN A 70 26.79 35.80 12.10
N VAL A 71 25.90 35.65 11.11
CA VAL A 71 24.74 34.78 11.19
C VAL A 71 24.99 33.51 10.39
N ASP A 72 24.94 32.37 11.06
CA ASP A 72 24.98 31.07 10.38
C ASP A 72 23.67 30.84 9.59
N ALA A 73 23.76 30.83 8.26
CA ALA A 73 22.57 30.59 7.44
C ALA A 73 22.04 29.15 7.51
N GLN A 74 22.86 28.17 7.93
CA GLN A 74 22.34 26.83 8.22
C GLN A 74 21.42 26.87 9.45
N ALA A 75 21.73 27.73 10.43
CA ALA A 75 20.87 27.97 11.58
C ALA A 75 19.59 28.77 11.24
N VAL A 76 19.65 29.70 10.27
CA VAL A 76 18.51 30.52 9.82
C VAL A 76 17.53 29.71 8.96
N PHE A 77 18.04 28.88 8.06
CA PHE A 77 17.22 28.06 7.18
C PHE A 77 17.49 26.59 7.49
N ARG A 78 16.90 26.10 8.57
CA ARG A 78 17.11 24.71 9.05
C ARG A 78 16.46 23.68 8.14
N TYR A 79 17.02 22.47 8.17
CA TYR A 79 16.52 21.29 7.45
C TYR A 79 16.47 21.46 5.93
N GLN A 80 17.45 22.19 5.35
CA GLN A 80 17.48 22.49 3.92
C GLN A 80 17.40 21.23 3.06
N ASN A 81 18.09 20.15 3.44
CA ASN A 81 18.08 18.91 2.69
C ASN A 81 16.69 18.27 2.65
N PHE A 82 15.99 18.18 3.80
CA PHE A 82 14.62 17.68 3.87
C PHE A 82 13.65 18.58 3.08
N ARG A 83 13.79 19.90 3.23
CA ARG A 83 12.98 20.88 2.49
C ARG A 83 13.17 20.77 0.99
N LYS A 84 14.43 20.65 0.53
CA LYS A 84 14.81 20.63 -0.89
C LYS A 84 14.51 19.31 -1.58
N GLY A 85 14.74 18.19 -0.89
CA GLY A 85 14.35 16.87 -1.36
C GLY A 85 12.88 16.64 -1.12
N PHE A 86 12.58 15.65 -0.26
CA PHE A 86 11.25 15.11 -0.03
C PHE A 86 10.12 16.14 0.02
N PHE A 87 10.21 17.20 0.84
CA PHE A 87 9.10 18.14 0.99
C PHE A 87 8.80 18.94 -0.28
N SER A 88 9.82 19.51 -0.94
CA SER A 88 9.60 20.28 -2.17
C SER A 88 9.18 19.42 -3.33
N GLU A 89 9.70 18.20 -3.41
CA GLU A 89 9.31 17.23 -4.43
C GLU A 89 7.84 16.86 -4.25
N PHE A 90 7.45 16.43 -3.05
CA PHE A 90 6.05 16.07 -2.76
C PHE A 90 5.07 17.24 -2.94
N VAL A 91 5.36 18.42 -2.37
CA VAL A 91 4.47 19.58 -2.45
C VAL A 91 4.47 20.17 -3.88
N GLY A 92 5.62 20.16 -4.54
CA GLY A 92 5.75 20.60 -5.94
C GLY A 92 4.92 19.71 -6.87
N ASP A 93 4.94 18.40 -6.64
CA ASP A 93 4.14 17.43 -7.36
C ASP A 93 2.65 17.71 -7.17
N ALA A 94 2.23 17.88 -5.91
CA ALA A 94 0.85 18.18 -5.54
C ALA A 94 0.32 19.40 -6.30
N PHE A 95 1.04 20.52 -6.23
CA PHE A 95 0.64 21.75 -6.90
C PHE A 95 0.69 21.64 -8.42
N THR A 96 1.62 20.86 -8.97
CA THR A 96 1.67 20.63 -10.42
C THR A 96 0.42 19.90 -10.89
N TYR A 97 -0.01 18.84 -10.20
CA TYR A 97 -1.22 18.13 -10.60
C TYR A 97 -2.50 18.95 -10.36
N LEU A 98 -2.57 19.69 -9.25
CA LEU A 98 -3.75 20.48 -8.91
C LEU A 98 -3.93 21.72 -9.78
N ASN A 99 -2.87 22.17 -10.46
CA ASN A 99 -3.00 23.15 -11.53
C ASN A 99 -3.86 22.57 -12.66
N SER A 100 -4.93 23.27 -13.05
CA SER A 100 -5.91 22.76 -14.02
C SER A 100 -5.29 22.38 -15.36
N GLU A 101 -4.45 23.24 -15.94
CA GLU A 101 -3.81 23.00 -17.24
C GLU A 101 -2.82 21.83 -17.19
N ARG A 102 -1.94 21.81 -16.18
CA ARG A 102 -0.95 20.73 -16.02
C ARG A 102 -1.60 19.41 -15.66
N GLY A 103 -2.63 19.43 -14.80
CA GLY A 103 -3.42 18.25 -14.45
C GLY A 103 -4.09 17.61 -15.67
N ILE A 104 -4.68 18.41 -16.57
CA ILE A 104 -5.25 17.92 -17.85
C ILE A 104 -4.15 17.29 -18.70
N LYS A 105 -2.99 17.95 -18.86
CA LYS A 105 -1.85 17.42 -19.62
C LYS A 105 -1.35 16.07 -19.07
N ILE A 106 -1.23 15.95 -17.75
CA ILE A 106 -0.83 14.70 -17.08
C ILE A 106 -1.85 13.60 -17.38
N ARG A 107 -3.15 13.85 -17.20
CA ARG A 107 -4.20 12.85 -17.49
C ARG A 107 -4.24 12.47 -18.96
N LYS A 108 -4.02 13.41 -19.88
CA LYS A 108 -3.93 13.14 -21.32
C LYS A 108 -2.79 12.18 -21.64
N LEU A 109 -1.59 12.44 -21.13
CA LEU A 109 -0.43 11.56 -21.34
C LEU A 109 -0.67 10.15 -20.78
N ILE A 110 -1.31 10.06 -19.60
CA ILE A 110 -1.68 8.76 -19.02
C ILE A 110 -2.68 8.01 -19.90
N ALA A 111 -3.70 8.71 -20.40
CA ALA A 111 -4.73 8.12 -21.27
C ALA A 111 -4.11 7.58 -22.57
N GLU A 112 -3.29 8.40 -23.25
CA GLU A 112 -2.58 8.02 -24.48
C GLU A 112 -1.68 6.78 -24.25
N GLN A 113 -0.90 6.78 -23.18
CA GLN A 113 0.01 5.67 -22.85
C GLN A 113 -0.73 4.39 -22.47
N LEU A 114 -1.84 4.49 -21.71
CA LEU A 114 -2.68 3.36 -21.37
C LEU A 114 -3.36 2.78 -22.61
N SER A 115 -3.90 3.64 -23.48
CA SER A 115 -4.52 3.25 -24.75
C SER A 115 -3.54 2.50 -25.66
N ASP A 116 -2.33 3.04 -25.82
CA ASP A 116 -1.25 2.40 -26.58
C ASP A 116 -0.87 1.04 -26.00
N PHE A 117 -0.76 0.95 -24.68
CA PHE A 117 -0.38 -0.30 -24.01
C PHE A 117 -1.44 -1.39 -24.18
N ILE A 118 -2.73 -1.05 -24.06
CA ILE A 118 -3.82 -2.00 -24.27
C ILE A 118 -3.88 -2.41 -25.76
N SER A 119 -3.82 -1.45 -26.68
CA SER A 119 -3.97 -1.70 -28.12
C SER A 119 -2.86 -2.58 -28.70
N ARG A 120 -1.64 -2.50 -28.16
CA ARG A 120 -0.52 -3.37 -28.57
C ARG A 120 -0.64 -4.81 -28.05
N ASN A 121 -1.54 -5.07 -27.12
CA ASN A 121 -1.69 -6.37 -26.46
C ASN A 121 -3.15 -6.87 -26.47
N PRO A 122 -3.78 -7.02 -27.66
CA PRO A 122 -5.22 -7.30 -27.79
C PRO A 122 -5.65 -8.68 -27.28
N GLY A 123 -4.69 -9.60 -27.05
CA GLY A 123 -4.97 -10.93 -26.48
C GLY A 123 -5.09 -10.92 -24.95
N GLU A 124 -4.80 -9.80 -24.31
CA GLU A 124 -4.81 -9.68 -22.85
C GLU A 124 -6.14 -9.15 -22.33
N THR A 125 -6.61 -9.76 -21.24
CA THR A 125 -7.97 -9.51 -20.71
C THR A 125 -7.98 -8.99 -19.28
N GLU A 126 -6.81 -8.91 -18.65
CA GLU A 126 -6.65 -8.51 -17.26
C GLU A 126 -5.74 -7.29 -17.20
N LEU A 127 -6.28 -6.21 -16.63
CA LEU A 127 -5.53 -5.00 -16.31
C LEU A 127 -5.32 -4.94 -14.80
N HIS A 128 -4.09 -4.64 -14.41
CA HIS A 128 -3.71 -4.34 -13.05
C HIS A 128 -2.98 -3.00 -13.03
N ILE A 129 -3.22 -2.20 -11.99
CA ILE A 129 -2.57 -0.89 -11.84
C ILE A 129 -1.72 -0.91 -10.58
N VAL A 130 -0.45 -0.52 -10.69
CA VAL A 130 0.45 -0.34 -9.55
C VAL A 130 0.85 1.13 -9.50
N SER A 131 0.50 1.81 -8.43
CA SER A 131 0.63 3.26 -8.34
C SER A 131 1.37 3.68 -7.08
N HIS A 132 2.18 4.72 -7.17
CA HIS A 132 3.04 5.19 -6.09
C HIS A 132 2.88 6.69 -5.85
N SER A 133 2.96 7.11 -4.59
CA SER A 133 3.01 8.51 -4.20
C SER A 133 1.84 9.30 -4.80
N LEU A 134 2.09 10.48 -5.39
CA LEU A 134 1.08 11.28 -6.06
C LEU A 134 0.42 10.56 -7.24
N GLY A 135 1.09 9.59 -7.88
CA GLY A 135 0.45 8.74 -8.88
C GLY A 135 -0.82 8.07 -8.35
N THR A 136 -0.85 7.75 -7.04
CA THR A 136 -2.04 7.17 -6.39
C THR A 136 -3.18 8.17 -6.32
N VAL A 137 -2.87 9.46 -6.11
CA VAL A 137 -3.85 10.55 -6.12
C VAL A 137 -4.35 10.84 -7.52
N VAL A 138 -3.45 10.85 -8.51
CA VAL A 138 -3.83 11.02 -9.93
C VAL A 138 -4.81 9.92 -10.34
N LEU A 139 -4.51 8.67 -9.98
CA LEU A 139 -5.40 7.53 -10.21
C LEU A 139 -6.74 7.71 -9.47
N TRP A 140 -6.70 8.01 -8.16
CA TRP A 140 -7.90 8.20 -7.34
C TRP A 140 -8.83 9.29 -7.89
N ASP A 141 -8.28 10.46 -8.19
CA ASP A 141 -9.00 11.59 -8.75
C ASP A 141 -9.56 11.25 -10.14
N ALA A 142 -8.72 10.73 -11.05
CA ALA A 142 -9.15 10.32 -12.38
C ALA A 142 -10.27 9.27 -12.34
N LEU A 143 -10.23 8.30 -11.42
CA LEU A 143 -11.23 7.24 -11.35
C LEU A 143 -12.54 7.67 -10.70
N PHE A 144 -12.50 8.52 -9.66
CA PHE A 144 -13.66 8.70 -8.76
C PHE A 144 -14.18 10.12 -8.63
N SER A 145 -13.44 11.12 -9.12
CA SER A 145 -13.83 12.52 -8.98
C SER A 145 -14.90 12.94 -9.98
N GLU A 146 -15.94 13.62 -9.53
CA GLU A 146 -16.99 14.18 -10.39
C GLU A 146 -16.66 15.60 -10.89
N ARG A 147 -15.51 16.15 -10.49
CA ARG A 147 -15.13 17.54 -10.76
C ARG A 147 -14.80 17.86 -12.22
N PHE A 148 -14.66 16.84 -13.07
CA PHE A 148 -14.16 17.00 -14.43
C PHE A 148 -15.28 17.34 -15.42
N HIS A 149 -14.95 18.19 -16.40
CA HIS A 149 -15.79 18.41 -17.57
C HIS A 149 -15.77 17.19 -18.50
N SER A 150 -16.81 17.01 -19.32
CA SER A 150 -17.00 15.83 -20.18
C SER A 150 -15.90 15.62 -21.23
N ASP A 151 -15.12 16.65 -21.53
CA ASP A 151 -13.98 16.63 -22.45
C ASP A 151 -12.64 16.37 -21.75
N ASP A 152 -12.63 16.18 -20.43
CA ASP A 152 -11.42 15.90 -19.67
C ASP A 152 -10.91 14.47 -19.94
N PRO A 153 -9.58 14.28 -20.12
CA PRO A 153 -8.98 12.95 -20.32
C PRO A 153 -9.25 11.94 -19.19
N ALA A 154 -9.71 12.36 -18.01
CA ALA A 154 -10.19 11.45 -16.97
C ALA A 154 -11.28 10.50 -17.50
N PHE A 155 -12.18 10.98 -18.37
CA PHE A 155 -13.24 10.14 -18.96
C PHE A 155 -12.68 9.08 -19.93
N GLU A 156 -11.60 9.40 -20.66
CA GLU A 156 -10.89 8.45 -21.51
C GLU A 156 -10.22 7.35 -20.68
N ILE A 157 -9.54 7.71 -19.59
CA ILE A 157 -8.95 6.74 -18.64
C ILE A 157 -10.03 5.78 -18.12
N ARG A 158 -11.20 6.31 -17.72
CA ARG A 158 -12.33 5.49 -17.25
C ARG A 158 -12.82 4.55 -18.34
N SER A 159 -12.99 5.04 -19.57
CA SER A 159 -13.46 4.24 -20.71
C SER A 159 -12.53 3.07 -21.01
N LEU A 160 -11.22 3.32 -21.05
CA LEU A 160 -10.19 2.31 -21.27
C LEU A 160 -10.23 1.23 -20.18
N ILE A 161 -10.35 1.63 -18.92
CA ILE A 161 -10.41 0.72 -17.76
C ILE A 161 -11.72 -0.08 -17.73
N GLN A 162 -12.82 0.52 -18.21
CA GLN A 162 -14.11 -0.15 -18.39
C GLN A 162 -14.12 -1.10 -19.58
N GLY A 163 -13.04 -1.20 -20.36
CA GLY A 163 -12.99 -2.03 -21.57
C GLY A 163 -13.89 -1.51 -22.69
N HIS A 164 -14.23 -0.22 -22.68
CA HIS A 164 -14.91 0.45 -23.78
C HIS A 164 -13.83 1.03 -24.70
N HIS A 165 -13.45 0.25 -25.71
CA HIS A 165 -12.63 0.76 -26.80
C HIS A 165 -13.50 1.54 -27.77
N SER A 166 -13.18 2.81 -27.97
CA SER A 166 -13.72 3.62 -29.06
C SER A 166 -13.09 3.17 -30.38
N SER A 167 -13.50 2.00 -30.88
CA SER A 167 -13.38 1.69 -32.29
C SER A 167 -14.77 1.81 -32.89
N ASP A 168 -14.99 2.87 -33.66
CA ASP A 168 -16.19 3.16 -34.47
C ASP A 168 -16.42 2.13 -35.60
N PHE A 169 -15.96 0.89 -35.43
CA PHE A 169 -16.21 -0.21 -36.34
C PHE A 169 -16.81 -1.36 -35.53
N GLU A 170 -18.13 -1.44 -35.61
CA GLU A 170 -18.92 -2.60 -35.22
C GLU A 170 -18.37 -3.86 -35.93
N SER A 171 -17.62 -4.68 -35.21
CA SER A 171 -17.52 -6.09 -35.53
C SER A 171 -17.75 -6.89 -34.25
N GLU A 172 -18.91 -7.56 -34.19
CA GLU A 172 -19.39 -8.45 -33.12
C GLU A 172 -18.53 -9.72 -32.91
N SER A 173 -17.25 -9.71 -33.27
CA SER A 173 -16.36 -10.84 -33.03
C SER A 173 -15.71 -10.72 -31.66
N SER A 174 -16.41 -11.16 -30.61
CA SER A 174 -15.84 -11.79 -29.40
C SER A 174 -14.51 -11.23 -28.86
N GLN A 175 -14.28 -9.92 -28.89
CA GLN A 175 -13.12 -9.33 -28.22
C GLN A 175 -13.38 -9.44 -26.73
N GLN A 176 -12.56 -10.26 -26.05
CA GLN A 176 -12.66 -10.41 -24.62
C GLN A 176 -12.43 -9.04 -23.96
N LYS A 177 -13.47 -8.54 -23.29
CA LYS A 177 -13.47 -7.25 -22.61
C LYS A 177 -12.35 -7.22 -21.57
N LEU A 178 -11.44 -6.24 -21.69
CA LEU A 178 -10.41 -5.97 -20.67
C LEU A 178 -11.09 -5.67 -19.32
N GLN A 179 -10.62 -6.29 -18.25
CA GLN A 179 -11.15 -6.09 -16.91
C GLN A 179 -10.07 -5.62 -15.95
N LEU A 180 -10.36 -4.55 -15.20
CA LEU A 180 -9.52 -4.16 -14.07
C LEU A 180 -9.67 -5.17 -12.92
N LYS A 181 -8.59 -5.91 -12.64
CA LYS A 181 -8.56 -6.99 -11.64
C LYS A 181 -8.03 -6.53 -10.30
N SER A 182 -6.97 -5.72 -10.30
CA SER A 182 -6.42 -5.20 -9.06
C SER A 182 -5.78 -3.83 -9.19
N ILE A 183 -5.75 -3.12 -8.06
CA ILE A 183 -4.96 -1.92 -7.82
C ILE A 183 -3.99 -2.23 -6.68
N THR A 184 -2.74 -1.80 -6.82
CA THR A 184 -1.80 -1.70 -5.72
C THR A 184 -1.39 -0.24 -5.57
N THR A 185 -1.57 0.35 -4.39
CA THR A 185 -1.07 1.68 -4.06
C THR A 185 0.11 1.58 -3.11
N MET A 186 1.11 2.45 -3.28
CA MET A 186 2.35 2.46 -2.48
C MET A 186 2.65 3.89 -2.04
N GLY A 187 3.01 4.09 -0.78
CA GLY A 187 3.35 5.42 -0.28
C GLY A 187 2.22 6.44 -0.47
N SER A 188 0.96 6.00 -0.30
CA SER A 188 -0.20 6.72 -0.82
C SER A 188 -0.67 7.86 0.10
N PRO A 189 -0.69 9.12 -0.40
CA PRO A 189 -1.25 10.26 0.32
C PRO A 189 -2.75 10.48 0.04
N ILE A 190 -3.45 9.52 -0.59
CA ILE A 190 -4.88 9.65 -0.95
C ILE A 190 -5.70 10.13 0.25
N ALA A 191 -5.48 9.60 1.45
CA ALA A 191 -6.26 10.00 2.63
C ALA A 191 -6.23 11.51 2.90
N PHE A 192 -5.08 12.14 2.67
CA PHE A 192 -4.92 13.58 2.86
C PHE A 192 -5.57 14.37 1.71
N PHE A 193 -5.34 13.94 0.47
CA PHE A 193 -5.90 14.60 -0.71
C PHE A 193 -7.42 14.44 -0.80
N ASN A 194 -7.97 13.34 -0.27
CA ASN A 194 -9.39 13.09 -0.32
C ASN A 194 -10.19 14.09 0.53
N ILE A 195 -9.57 14.70 1.55
CA ILE A 195 -10.16 15.83 2.30
C ILE A 195 -10.48 17.00 1.36
N MET A 196 -9.60 17.27 0.40
CA MET A 196 -9.79 18.33 -0.59
C MET A 196 -10.67 17.88 -1.76
N LEU A 197 -10.50 16.65 -2.25
CA LEU A 197 -11.26 16.14 -3.39
C LEU A 197 -12.72 15.83 -3.04
N GLY A 198 -13.02 15.53 -1.77
CA GLY A 198 -14.37 15.29 -1.28
C GLY A 198 -15.02 14.03 -1.86
N ILE A 199 -14.23 13.06 -2.35
CA ILE A 199 -14.77 11.83 -2.93
C ILE A 199 -15.35 10.96 -1.81
N GLN A 200 -16.63 10.63 -1.95
CA GLN A 200 -17.40 9.89 -0.95
C GLN A 200 -17.28 8.37 -1.19
N PRO A 201 -17.32 7.54 -0.13
CA PRO A 201 -17.29 6.08 -0.27
C PRO A 201 -18.34 5.50 -1.23
N GLU A 202 -19.53 6.10 -1.27
CA GLU A 202 -20.65 5.69 -2.13
C GLU A 202 -20.31 5.88 -3.62
N GLN A 203 -19.58 6.95 -3.95
CA GLN A 203 -19.09 7.19 -5.32
C GLN A 203 -18.10 6.12 -5.74
N VAL A 204 -17.15 5.78 -4.85
CA VAL A 204 -16.19 4.69 -5.09
C VAL A 204 -16.92 3.37 -5.31
N LYS A 205 -17.91 3.04 -4.48
CA LYS A 205 -18.72 1.82 -4.59
C LYS A 205 -19.51 1.74 -5.90
N ALA A 206 -20.12 2.85 -6.32
CA ALA A 206 -20.86 2.93 -7.56
C ALA A 206 -19.95 2.70 -8.78
N LEU A 207 -18.78 3.33 -8.80
CA LEU A 207 -17.84 3.25 -9.91
C LEU A 207 -17.08 1.92 -9.97
N VAL A 208 -16.68 1.35 -8.83
CA VAL A 208 -16.09 -0.01 -8.78
C VAL A 208 -17.06 -1.05 -9.33
N SER A 209 -18.36 -0.88 -9.11
CA SER A 209 -19.38 -1.77 -9.65
C SER A 209 -19.45 -1.74 -11.19
N GLN A 210 -18.94 -0.68 -11.84
CA GLN A 210 -18.83 -0.53 -13.29
C GLN A 210 -17.50 -1.08 -13.85
N TYR A 211 -16.42 -1.04 -13.06
CA TYR A 211 -15.09 -1.45 -13.52
C TYR A 211 -14.86 -2.96 -13.49
N SER A 212 -15.53 -3.69 -12.59
CA SER A 212 -15.36 -5.14 -12.48
C SER A 212 -16.66 -5.86 -12.08
N ASP A 213 -17.05 -6.84 -12.90
CA ASP A 213 -18.16 -7.75 -12.59
C ASP A 213 -17.80 -8.75 -11.50
N ARG A 214 -16.52 -9.12 -11.42
CA ARG A 214 -16.01 -10.15 -10.49
C ARG A 214 -15.52 -9.58 -9.16
N GLY A 215 -15.41 -8.25 -9.08
CA GLY A 215 -14.85 -7.50 -7.97
C GLY A 215 -13.43 -6.97 -8.25
N LEU A 216 -13.01 -5.98 -7.48
CA LEU A 216 -11.71 -5.31 -7.56
C LEU A 216 -10.93 -5.61 -6.28
N ARG A 217 -9.67 -6.05 -6.44
CA ARG A 217 -8.74 -6.15 -5.31
C ARG A 217 -7.93 -4.88 -5.20
N TRP A 218 -7.74 -4.39 -3.99
CA TRP A 218 -6.94 -3.22 -3.71
C TRP A 218 -5.99 -3.53 -2.56
N SER A 219 -4.68 -3.50 -2.83
CA SER A 219 -3.66 -3.56 -1.79
C SER A 219 -3.02 -2.18 -1.62
N ASN A 220 -2.99 -1.66 -0.40
CA ASN A 220 -2.31 -0.42 -0.09
C ASN A 220 -1.10 -0.70 0.79
N LEU A 221 0.09 -0.38 0.30
CA LEU A 221 1.37 -0.68 0.94
C LEU A 221 1.90 0.58 1.63
N ILE A 222 2.15 0.46 2.93
CA ILE A 222 2.48 1.57 3.84
C ILE A 222 3.80 1.23 4.53
N HIS A 223 4.85 1.96 4.21
CA HIS A 223 6.11 1.86 4.92
C HIS A 223 6.03 2.64 6.24
N ALA A 224 6.46 2.03 7.35
CA ALA A 224 6.33 2.64 8.69
C ALA A 224 6.98 4.03 8.80
N SER A 225 8.09 4.23 8.09
CA SER A 225 8.82 5.50 8.07
C SER A 225 8.38 6.48 6.97
N ASP A 226 7.44 6.10 6.09
CA ASP A 226 6.92 6.97 5.04
C ASP A 226 5.79 7.86 5.58
N VAL A 227 6.12 9.14 5.79
CA VAL A 227 5.27 10.11 6.49
C VAL A 227 4.04 10.58 5.70
N ILE A 228 3.96 10.26 4.41
CA ILE A 228 2.82 10.61 3.57
C ILE A 228 1.96 9.40 3.20
N ALA A 229 2.37 8.19 3.62
CA ALA A 229 1.62 6.97 3.40
C ALA A 229 0.59 6.77 4.53
N TYR A 230 -0.69 6.69 4.15
CA TYR A 230 -1.77 6.47 5.12
C TYR A 230 -2.65 5.28 4.71
N PRO A 231 -3.28 4.60 5.69
CA PRO A 231 -4.29 3.60 5.40
C PRO A 231 -5.44 4.21 4.61
N LEU A 232 -5.94 3.46 3.63
CA LEU A 232 -7.06 3.90 2.78
C LEU A 232 -8.41 3.43 3.31
N GLN A 233 -8.41 2.51 4.28
CA GLN A 233 -9.64 2.02 4.89
C GLN A 233 -10.54 3.16 5.40
N PRO A 234 -10.06 4.26 6.00
CA PRO A 234 -10.93 5.37 6.41
C PRO A 234 -11.57 6.15 5.25
N CYS A 235 -10.98 6.11 4.04
CA CYS A 235 -11.55 6.74 2.85
C CYS A 235 -12.64 5.87 2.21
N LEU A 236 -12.78 4.63 2.67
CA LEU A 236 -13.74 3.65 2.20
C LEU A 236 -14.69 3.29 3.35
N ASN A 237 -15.97 3.10 3.06
CA ASN A 237 -16.92 2.69 4.08
C ASN A 237 -16.67 1.20 4.42
N PRO A 238 -16.55 0.77 5.69
CA PRO A 238 -16.35 -0.63 6.07
C PRO A 238 -17.37 -1.61 5.46
N ASP A 239 -18.56 -1.16 5.08
CA ASP A 239 -19.57 -1.92 4.33
C ASP A 239 -19.31 -1.92 2.81
N LEU A 240 -18.06 -2.12 2.41
CA LEU A 240 -17.70 -2.29 1.01
C LEU A 240 -18.48 -3.45 0.40
N SER A 241 -18.99 -3.24 -0.80
CA SER A 241 -19.66 -4.30 -1.56
C SER A 241 -18.75 -5.51 -1.69
N TRP A 242 -19.35 -6.71 -1.85
CA TRP A 242 -18.65 -7.92 -2.28
C TRP A 242 -17.75 -7.74 -3.53
N LYS A 243 -17.90 -6.63 -4.27
CA LYS A 243 -17.08 -6.23 -5.42
C LYS A 243 -15.82 -5.42 -5.09
N LEU A 244 -15.50 -5.07 -3.84
CA LEU A 244 -14.24 -4.38 -3.50
C LEU A 244 -13.60 -5.01 -2.26
N THR A 245 -12.37 -5.50 -2.40
CA THR A 245 -11.56 -5.97 -1.27
C THR A 245 -10.37 -5.03 -1.12
N LEU A 246 -10.34 -4.22 -0.07
CA LEU A 246 -9.19 -3.38 0.29
C LEU A 246 -8.41 -4.04 1.43
N GLN A 247 -7.08 -4.08 1.31
CA GLN A 247 -6.17 -4.47 2.37
C GLN A 247 -5.03 -3.46 2.52
N ASP A 248 -4.88 -2.91 3.73
CA ASP A 248 -3.71 -2.12 4.11
C ASP A 248 -2.59 -3.05 4.62
N HIS A 249 -1.39 -2.94 4.06
CA HIS A 249 -0.20 -3.72 4.43
C HIS A 249 0.86 -2.77 5.01
N TYR A 250 1.37 -3.09 6.19
CA TYR A 250 2.37 -2.28 6.88
C TYR A 250 3.75 -2.92 6.74
N LEU A 251 4.66 -2.24 6.06
CA LEU A 251 6.06 -2.64 5.90
C LEU A 251 6.87 -2.08 7.07
N GLN A 252 7.56 -2.98 7.78
CA GLN A 252 8.40 -2.63 8.93
C GLN A 252 9.89 -2.70 8.59
N THR A 253 10.24 -2.72 7.31
CA THR A 253 11.63 -2.66 6.86
C THR A 253 12.28 -1.34 7.27
N GLU A 254 13.59 -1.37 7.52
CA GLU A 254 14.38 -0.15 7.74
C GLU A 254 14.44 0.67 6.44
N ALA A 255 14.26 2.00 6.50
CA ALA A 255 14.36 2.83 5.30
C ALA A 255 15.83 2.95 4.86
N ASN A 256 16.74 3.20 5.81
CA ASN A 256 18.17 3.31 5.54
C ASN A 256 19.04 3.12 6.82
N PRO A 257 20.36 2.89 6.68
CA PRO A 257 21.27 2.73 7.81
C PRO A 257 21.36 3.95 8.74
N THR A 258 21.13 5.16 8.23
CA THR A 258 21.16 6.41 9.01
C THR A 258 19.94 6.49 9.94
N GLU A 259 18.74 6.19 9.45
CA GLU A 259 17.54 6.02 10.27
C GLU A 259 17.78 4.94 11.33
N THR A 260 18.35 3.80 10.95
CA THR A 260 18.67 2.72 11.88
C THR A 260 19.62 3.20 12.99
N ALA A 261 20.69 3.92 12.63
CA ALA A 261 21.64 4.47 13.58
C ALA A 261 21.01 5.52 14.51
N VAL A 262 20.19 6.42 13.97
CA VAL A 262 19.48 7.44 14.75
C VAL A 262 18.46 6.78 15.67
N ARG A 263 17.66 5.83 15.18
CA ARG A 263 16.67 5.11 16.01
C ARG A 263 17.34 4.28 17.10
N ASN A 264 18.47 3.63 16.81
CA ASN A 264 19.24 2.89 17.81
C ASN A 264 19.87 3.81 18.85
N PHE A 265 20.32 5.00 18.43
CA PHE A 265 20.83 6.03 19.34
C PHE A 265 19.71 6.59 20.24
N VAL A 266 18.57 6.96 19.66
CA VAL A 266 17.39 7.48 20.37
C VAL A 266 16.80 6.44 21.32
N SER A 267 16.70 5.19 20.87
CA SER A 267 16.23 4.06 21.69
C SER A 267 17.26 3.57 22.71
N SER A 268 18.47 4.15 22.74
CA SER A 268 19.52 3.69 23.65
C SER A 268 19.19 4.04 25.10
N ASP A 269 19.44 3.08 25.99
CA ASP A 269 19.24 3.22 27.43
C ASP A 269 20.04 4.40 28.02
N LEU A 270 21.14 4.79 27.36
CA LEU A 270 21.99 5.91 27.73
C LEU A 270 21.30 7.26 27.47
N VAL A 271 20.67 7.46 26.31
CA VAL A 271 19.94 8.70 25.98
C VAL A 271 18.74 8.86 26.91
N ASN A 272 17.99 7.78 27.14
CA ASN A 272 16.88 7.76 28.09
C ASN A 272 17.33 8.09 29.52
N ARG A 273 18.49 7.58 29.97
CA ARG A 273 19.05 7.90 31.30
C ARG A 273 19.56 9.34 31.39
N VAL A 274 20.25 9.85 30.36
CA VAL A 274 20.76 11.22 30.32
C VAL A 274 19.62 12.24 30.31
N ALA A 275 18.57 12.03 29.51
CA ALA A 275 17.38 12.88 29.49
C ALA A 275 16.68 12.92 30.86
N LYS A 276 16.63 11.77 31.55
CA LYS A 276 16.01 11.62 32.88
C LYS A 276 16.84 12.25 34.00
N VAL A 277 18.18 12.17 33.93
CA VAL A 277 19.12 12.73 34.92
C VAL A 277 19.31 14.24 34.74
N ALA A 278 19.32 14.73 33.51
CA ALA A 278 19.51 16.15 33.21
C ALA A 278 18.26 17.02 33.47
N GLY A 279 17.14 16.44 33.91
CA GLY A 279 15.87 17.15 34.05
C GLY A 279 15.31 17.66 32.71
N LEU A 280 15.82 17.16 31.59
CA LEU A 280 15.45 17.52 30.22
C LEU A 280 14.18 16.78 29.76
N VAL A 281 13.31 16.40 30.70
CA VAL A 281 11.94 15.92 30.43
C VAL A 281 11.05 17.10 30.04
N ASN A 282 11.56 17.95 29.13
CA ASN A 282 10.76 18.94 28.45
C ASN A 282 10.08 18.21 27.28
N PRO A 283 8.74 18.23 27.19
CA PRO A 283 8.01 17.61 26.09
C PRO A 283 8.59 17.99 24.71
N GLY A 284 9.06 19.22 24.53
CA GLY A 284 9.64 19.68 23.26
C GLY A 284 10.96 19.01 22.85
N VAL A 285 11.80 18.60 23.83
CA VAL A 285 13.07 17.89 23.55
C VAL A 285 12.80 16.43 23.22
N GLN A 286 11.86 15.79 23.94
CA GLN A 286 11.45 14.42 23.66
C GLN A 286 10.80 14.31 22.28
N ILE A 287 9.91 15.25 21.93
CA ILE A 287 9.31 15.37 20.60
C ILE A 287 10.38 15.49 19.51
N ALA A 288 11.41 16.34 19.70
CA ALA A 288 12.48 16.49 18.72
C ALA A 288 13.33 15.23 18.55
N ILE A 289 13.58 14.50 19.64
CA ILE A 289 14.30 13.23 19.66
C ILE A 289 13.50 12.12 18.95
N ASP A 290 12.19 12.04 19.21
CA ASP A 290 11.30 11.02 18.66
C ASP A 290 11.05 11.23 17.15
N HIS A 291 11.10 12.48 16.66
CA HIS A 291 10.89 12.80 15.25
C HIS A 291 12.17 12.80 14.40
N ALA A 292 13.36 12.70 15.00
CA ALA A 292 14.62 12.71 14.26
C ALA A 292 14.78 11.50 13.29
N PRO A 293 14.43 10.25 13.67
CA PRO A 293 14.48 9.11 12.74
C PRO A 293 13.54 9.31 11.56
N MET A 294 12.33 9.83 11.81
CA MET A 294 11.33 10.10 10.78
C MET A 294 11.86 11.04 9.69
N VAL A 295 12.48 12.16 10.08
CA VAL A 295 13.07 13.11 9.10
C VAL A 295 14.24 12.50 8.32
N ALA A 296 15.00 11.58 8.95
CA ALA A 296 16.13 10.91 8.33
C ALA A 296 15.73 9.76 7.39
N GLY A 297 14.58 9.13 7.61
CA GLY A 297 14.12 7.96 6.86
C GLY A 297 13.01 8.24 5.84
N ALA A 298 12.24 9.32 5.99
CA ALA A 298 11.00 9.53 5.23
C ALA A 298 11.16 9.50 3.71
N GLY A 299 12.15 10.23 3.16
CA GLY A 299 12.39 10.27 1.72
C GLY A 299 12.82 8.91 1.17
N ASP A 300 13.72 8.22 1.89
CA ASP A 300 14.23 6.92 1.46
C ASP A 300 13.16 5.84 1.56
N ALA A 301 12.39 5.82 2.66
CA ALA A 301 11.23 4.95 2.82
C ALA A 301 10.24 5.14 1.69
N HIS A 302 10.01 6.40 1.31
CA HIS A 302 9.09 6.76 0.26
C HIS A 302 9.55 6.30 -1.12
N ILE A 303 10.86 6.25 -1.40
CA ILE A 303 11.38 5.79 -2.71
C ILE A 303 11.59 4.27 -2.72
N ASN A 304 11.90 3.67 -1.57
CA ASN A 304 12.33 2.27 -1.47
C ASN A 304 11.26 1.24 -1.87
N TYR A 305 9.99 1.62 -2.02
CA TYR A 305 8.97 0.70 -2.57
C TYR A 305 9.38 0.13 -3.92
N TRP A 306 10.06 0.92 -4.76
CA TRP A 306 10.50 0.51 -6.10
C TRP A 306 11.61 -0.54 -6.10
N SER A 307 12.28 -0.76 -4.97
CA SER A 307 13.41 -1.67 -4.83
C SER A 307 13.25 -2.70 -3.73
N CYS A 308 12.08 -2.76 -3.07
CA CYS A 308 11.84 -3.62 -1.93
C CYS A 308 11.31 -5.01 -2.35
N PRO A 309 12.00 -6.11 -2.01
CA PRO A 309 11.53 -7.47 -2.30
C PRO A 309 10.18 -7.81 -1.65
N GLU A 310 9.94 -7.31 -0.43
CA GLU A 310 8.64 -7.53 0.24
C GLU A 310 7.49 -6.84 -0.51
N VAL A 311 7.74 -5.64 -1.06
CA VAL A 311 6.78 -4.94 -1.92
C VAL A 311 6.52 -5.74 -3.19
N ALA A 312 7.57 -6.25 -3.84
CA ALA A 312 7.42 -7.07 -5.05
C ALA A 312 6.56 -8.31 -4.80
N ARG A 313 6.80 -9.02 -3.69
CA ARG A 313 5.99 -10.17 -3.28
C ARG A 313 4.53 -9.79 -3.04
N LEU A 314 4.26 -8.72 -2.30
CA LEU A 314 2.88 -8.26 -2.03
C LEU A 314 2.16 -7.80 -3.31
N VAL A 315 2.88 -7.15 -4.23
CA VAL A 315 2.34 -6.82 -5.56
C VAL A 315 2.02 -8.10 -6.32
N ALA A 316 2.96 -9.05 -6.41
CA ALA A 316 2.76 -10.32 -7.11
C ALA A 316 1.58 -11.12 -6.54
N ASP A 317 1.46 -11.19 -5.21
CA ASP A 317 0.33 -11.83 -4.54
C ASP A 317 -1.00 -11.18 -4.93
N ASN A 318 -1.08 -9.84 -4.98
CA ASN A 318 -2.30 -9.14 -5.38
C ASN A 318 -2.65 -9.35 -6.87
N LEU A 319 -1.63 -9.44 -7.74
CA LEU A 319 -1.79 -9.75 -9.16
C LEU A 319 -2.37 -11.17 -9.35
N LEU A 320 -1.78 -12.16 -8.68
CA LEU A 320 -2.09 -13.59 -8.82
C LEU A 320 -3.31 -14.03 -8.01
N ALA A 321 -3.72 -13.27 -7.00
CA ALA A 321 -4.86 -13.62 -6.15
C ALA A 321 -6.15 -13.77 -6.97
N SER A 322 -6.94 -14.78 -6.64
CA SER A 322 -8.35 -14.81 -7.00
C SER A 322 -9.13 -14.01 -5.95
N LEU A 323 -10.19 -13.31 -6.36
CA LEU A 323 -11.06 -12.63 -5.41
C LEU A 323 -11.62 -13.64 -4.41
N PRO A 324 -11.79 -13.24 -3.12
CA PRO A 324 -12.61 -14.01 -2.21
C PRO A 324 -13.96 -14.25 -2.88
N LYS A 325 -14.38 -15.51 -2.95
CA LYS A 325 -15.71 -15.84 -3.48
C LYS A 325 -16.76 -15.10 -2.65
N ALA A 326 -17.84 -14.67 -3.31
CA ALA A 326 -18.92 -13.88 -2.71
C ALA A 326 -19.31 -14.35 -1.29
N PRO A 327 -19.68 -13.43 -0.38
CA PRO A 327 -20.14 -13.77 0.96
C PRO A 327 -21.34 -14.73 0.83
N GLY A 328 -21.09 -15.99 1.16
CA GLY A 328 -21.93 -17.14 0.81
C GLY A 328 -21.12 -18.41 0.51
N THR A 329 -19.83 -18.26 0.17
CA THR A 329 -18.86 -19.37 0.13
C THR A 329 -17.58 -19.00 0.86
N SER A 330 -17.70 -18.71 2.17
CA SER A 330 -16.55 -18.64 3.06
C SER A 330 -15.80 -19.97 3.00
N SER A 331 -14.49 -19.93 2.73
CA SER A 331 -13.67 -21.13 2.88
C SER A 331 -13.81 -21.64 4.32
N LEU A 332 -13.70 -22.96 4.52
CA LEU A 332 -13.84 -23.56 5.84
C LEU A 332 -12.78 -22.99 6.81
N LEU A 333 -11.64 -22.55 6.28
CA LEU A 333 -10.63 -21.76 7.00
C LEU A 333 -11.19 -20.46 7.58
N GLN A 334 -11.86 -19.63 6.79
CA GLN A 334 -12.41 -18.35 7.27
C GLN A 334 -13.58 -18.55 8.25
N THR A 335 -14.39 -19.58 8.02
CA THR A 335 -15.44 -20.00 8.96
C THR A 335 -14.84 -20.44 10.30
N ALA A 336 -13.75 -21.19 10.28
CA ALA A 336 -13.03 -21.59 11.50
C ALA A 336 -12.42 -20.39 12.23
N ILE A 337 -11.83 -19.43 11.52
CA ILE A 337 -11.30 -18.18 12.11
C ILE A 337 -12.42 -17.39 12.78
N ALA A 338 -13.54 -17.16 12.09
CA ALA A 338 -14.68 -16.44 12.64
C ALA A 338 -15.22 -17.11 13.91
N GLN A 339 -15.33 -18.44 13.91
CA GLN A 339 -15.78 -19.21 15.08
C GLN A 339 -14.82 -19.06 16.28
N LEU A 340 -13.50 -19.13 16.05
CA LEU A 340 -12.50 -18.97 17.11
C LEU A 340 -12.50 -17.55 17.68
N GLN A 341 -12.76 -16.52 16.86
CA GLN A 341 -12.85 -15.14 17.32
C GLN A 341 -14.03 -14.87 18.26
N GLN A 342 -15.07 -15.72 18.24
CA GLN A 342 -16.22 -15.63 19.14
C GLN A 342 -15.98 -16.30 20.49
N VAL A 343 -14.85 -16.99 20.70
CA VAL A 343 -14.55 -17.63 21.99
C VAL A 343 -14.26 -16.54 23.04
N PRO A 344 -14.98 -16.51 24.18
CA PRO A 344 -14.71 -15.54 25.23
C PRO A 344 -13.25 -15.63 25.73
N GLY A 345 -12.61 -14.48 25.92
CA GLY A 345 -11.22 -14.41 26.38
C GLY A 345 -10.17 -14.86 25.36
N MET A 346 -10.53 -14.90 24.07
CA MET A 346 -9.60 -15.13 22.96
C MET A 346 -8.62 -13.97 22.81
N THR A 347 -7.35 -14.22 23.14
CA THR A 347 -6.26 -13.26 22.93
C THR A 347 -5.53 -13.59 21.64
N ARG A 348 -5.48 -12.63 20.70
CA ARG A 348 -4.76 -12.77 19.42
C ARG A 348 -3.28 -12.49 19.65
N ASN A 349 -2.41 -13.40 19.19
CA ASN A 349 -0.96 -13.25 19.33
C ASN A 349 -0.28 -13.54 18.00
N PHE A 350 0.34 -12.53 17.39
CA PHE A 350 1.17 -12.67 16.17
C PHE A 350 2.67 -12.76 16.46
N LEU A 351 3.07 -12.85 17.74
CA LEU A 351 4.48 -12.98 18.09
C LEU A 351 5.07 -14.26 17.47
N PRO A 352 6.31 -14.20 16.95
CA PRO A 352 6.99 -15.38 16.43
C PRO A 352 7.17 -16.36 17.58
N THR A 353 6.73 -17.61 17.38
CA THR A 353 6.98 -18.70 18.32
C THR A 353 8.48 -18.96 18.41
N GLY A 354 9.13 -18.27 19.34
CA GLY A 354 10.38 -18.76 19.91
C GLY A 354 10.05 -19.96 20.80
N GLN A 355 10.38 -21.16 20.31
CA GLN A 355 10.89 -22.30 21.09
C GLN A 355 10.20 -22.67 22.42
N PHE A 356 8.89 -22.47 22.59
CA PHE A 356 8.17 -23.15 23.67
C PHE A 356 7.80 -24.56 23.20
N LEU A 357 8.16 -25.57 24.00
CA LEU A 357 7.76 -26.97 23.82
C LEU A 357 6.24 -27.07 23.99
N GLU A 358 5.50 -26.81 22.93
CA GLU A 358 4.06 -26.98 22.89
C GLU A 358 3.70 -28.43 22.56
N GLU A 359 2.81 -29.00 23.37
CA GLU A 359 2.24 -30.32 23.11
C GLU A 359 1.08 -30.17 22.11
N THR A 360 1.19 -30.78 20.94
CA THR A 360 0.08 -30.82 19.97
C THR A 360 -1.01 -31.76 20.46
N LEU A 361 -2.16 -31.21 20.77
CA LEU A 361 -3.32 -31.97 21.25
C LEU A 361 -4.19 -32.48 20.09
N SER A 362 -4.35 -31.68 19.04
CA SER A 362 -5.06 -32.10 17.83
C SER A 362 -4.67 -31.29 16.62
N GLU A 363 -4.63 -31.95 15.46
CA GLU A 363 -4.50 -31.30 14.15
C GLU A 363 -5.66 -31.75 13.26
N LEU A 364 -6.38 -30.77 12.70
CA LEU A 364 -7.57 -30.99 11.88
C LEU A 364 -7.34 -30.37 10.50
N LYS A 365 -7.60 -31.12 9.43
CA LYS A 365 -7.52 -30.62 8.05
C LYS A 365 -8.90 -30.24 7.56
N PHE A 366 -9.04 -29.10 6.89
CA PHE A 366 -10.34 -28.68 6.35
C PHE A 366 -10.72 -29.47 5.09
N ARG A 367 -12.00 -29.85 4.95
CA ARG A 367 -12.50 -30.67 3.82
C ARG A 367 -12.32 -30.03 2.45
N ASP A 368 -12.33 -28.70 2.41
CA ASP A 368 -12.12 -27.90 1.20
C ASP A 368 -10.64 -27.68 0.86
N ARG A 369 -9.72 -28.28 1.63
CA ARG A 369 -8.26 -28.14 1.52
C ARG A 369 -7.75 -26.70 1.67
N SER A 370 -8.56 -25.80 2.25
CA SER A 370 -8.16 -24.42 2.49
C SER A 370 -7.04 -24.27 3.53
N GLY A 371 -6.83 -25.30 4.36
CA GLY A 371 -5.80 -25.28 5.41
C GLY A 371 -6.03 -26.30 6.52
N SER A 372 -5.48 -26.01 7.69
CA SER A 372 -5.61 -26.83 8.91
C SER A 372 -5.77 -25.99 10.17
N LEU A 373 -6.30 -26.62 11.23
CA LEU A 373 -6.38 -26.11 12.58
C LEU A 373 -5.48 -26.97 13.48
N GLN A 374 -4.61 -26.33 14.25
CA GLN A 374 -3.80 -26.96 15.29
C GLN A 374 -4.24 -26.43 16.66
N LEU A 375 -4.52 -27.36 17.59
CA LEU A 375 -4.73 -27.07 19.00
C LEU A 375 -3.52 -27.58 19.76
N THR A 376 -2.83 -26.69 20.46
CA THR A 376 -1.64 -27.00 21.22
C THR A 376 -1.79 -26.55 22.67
N LYS A 377 -0.91 -27.05 23.54
CA LYS A 377 -0.90 -26.70 24.96
C LYS A 377 0.54 -26.43 25.39
N ASN A 378 0.76 -25.28 26.02
CA ASN A 378 2.08 -24.94 26.53
C ASN A 378 2.37 -25.61 27.90
N PRO A 379 3.60 -25.56 28.42
CA PRO A 379 3.95 -26.18 29.71
C PRO A 379 3.17 -25.61 30.92
N ALA A 380 2.66 -24.38 30.84
CA ALA A 380 1.79 -23.79 31.85
C ALA A 380 0.32 -24.25 31.73
N GLY A 381 0.02 -25.14 30.79
CA GLY A 381 -1.30 -25.69 30.55
C GLY A 381 -2.29 -24.77 29.84
N VAL A 382 -1.80 -23.69 29.23
CA VAL A 382 -2.60 -22.73 28.45
C VAL A 382 -2.79 -23.29 27.04
N HIS A 383 -4.04 -23.30 26.57
CA HIS A 383 -4.41 -23.83 25.26
C HIS A 383 -4.26 -22.74 24.20
N HIS A 384 -3.60 -23.10 23.10
CA HIS A 384 -3.35 -22.26 21.94
C HIS A 384 -4.01 -22.88 20.71
N VAL A 385 -4.46 -22.03 19.80
CA VAL A 385 -4.98 -22.43 18.50
C VAL A 385 -4.25 -21.70 17.39
N CYS A 386 -3.93 -22.44 16.33
CA CYS A 386 -3.32 -21.93 15.13
C CYS A 386 -4.12 -22.41 13.92
N ILE A 387 -4.46 -21.50 13.01
CA ILE A 387 -5.03 -21.83 11.71
C ILE A 387 -3.96 -21.60 10.66
N LEU A 388 -3.62 -22.63 9.90
CA LEU A 388 -2.66 -22.58 8.81
C LEU A 388 -3.41 -22.63 7.48
N ASN A 389 -2.93 -21.91 6.45
CA ASN A 389 -3.42 -22.10 5.08
C ASN A 389 -2.82 -23.37 4.44
N ALA A 390 -3.18 -23.65 3.18
CA ALA A 390 -2.66 -24.79 2.42
C ALA A 390 -1.13 -24.81 2.26
N GLN A 391 -0.47 -23.65 2.39
CA GLN A 391 0.99 -23.47 2.34
C GLN A 391 1.64 -23.54 3.73
N ASN A 392 0.91 -23.96 4.77
CA ASN A 392 1.34 -24.01 6.17
C ASN A 392 1.71 -22.63 6.77
N VAL A 393 1.19 -21.54 6.19
CA VAL A 393 1.37 -20.18 6.72
C VAL A 393 0.24 -19.86 7.69
N ALA A 394 0.58 -19.43 8.91
CA ALA A 394 -0.40 -19.10 9.93
C ALA A 394 -1.28 -17.88 9.52
N GLN A 395 -2.59 -18.12 9.44
CA GLN A 395 -3.62 -17.12 9.14
C GLN A 395 -4.29 -16.59 10.42
N PHE A 396 -4.31 -17.40 11.48
CA PHE A 396 -4.82 -16.99 12.79
C PHE A 396 -4.04 -17.69 13.89
N ARG A 397 -3.74 -16.95 14.96
CA ARG A 397 -3.15 -17.48 16.18
C ARG A 397 -3.82 -16.83 17.38
N GLY A 398 -4.19 -17.66 18.34
CA GLY A 398 -4.77 -17.18 19.59
C GLY A 398 -4.65 -18.17 20.71
N TYR A 399 -4.91 -17.69 21.92
CA TYR A 399 -4.97 -18.51 23.11
C TYR A 399 -6.06 -18.00 24.04
N VAL A 400 -6.47 -18.84 24.98
CA VAL A 400 -7.40 -18.45 26.04
C VAL A 400 -6.82 -18.76 27.41
N GLY A 401 -7.14 -17.94 28.40
CA GLY A 401 -6.84 -18.26 29.80
C GLY A 401 -7.59 -19.51 30.28
N TRP A 402 -7.16 -20.08 31.42
CA TRP A 402 -7.73 -21.32 31.96
C TRP A 402 -9.26 -21.27 32.12
N LEU A 403 -9.81 -20.11 32.48
CA LEU A 403 -11.26 -19.91 32.66
C LEU A 403 -12.08 -20.21 31.39
N HIS A 404 -11.51 -20.00 30.20
CA HIS A 404 -12.22 -20.12 28.93
C HIS A 404 -11.79 -21.35 28.11
N THR A 405 -11.00 -22.25 28.72
CA THR A 405 -10.49 -23.46 28.05
C THR A 405 -11.63 -24.37 27.56
N SER A 406 -12.72 -24.49 28.32
CA SER A 406 -13.89 -25.27 27.91
C SER A 406 -14.55 -24.69 26.66
N GLY A 407 -14.69 -23.37 26.58
CA GLY A 407 -15.25 -22.67 25.42
C GLY A 407 -14.40 -22.85 24.16
N LEU A 408 -13.06 -22.78 24.30
CA LEU A 408 -12.15 -23.05 23.18
C LEU A 408 -12.27 -24.50 22.68
N LYS A 409 -12.31 -25.48 23.58
CA LYS A 409 -12.48 -26.89 23.19
C LYS A 409 -13.81 -27.14 22.48
N GLN A 410 -14.90 -26.55 22.97
CA GLN A 410 -16.20 -26.62 22.30
C GLN A 410 -16.17 -26.02 20.90
N ALA A 411 -15.51 -24.86 20.73
CA ALA A 411 -15.35 -24.26 19.42
C ALA A 411 -14.52 -25.14 18.46
N VAL A 412 -13.44 -25.76 18.94
CA VAL A 412 -12.63 -26.69 18.13
C VAL A 412 -13.43 -27.94 17.74
N GLU A 413 -14.22 -28.53 18.64
CA GLU A 413 -15.09 -29.66 18.30
C GLU A 413 -16.20 -29.28 17.32
N PHE A 414 -16.77 -28.09 17.47
CA PHE A 414 -17.72 -27.56 16.50
C PHE A 414 -17.08 -27.45 15.12
N ILE A 415 -15.91 -26.81 15.01
CA ILE A 415 -15.13 -26.70 13.77
C ILE A 415 -14.81 -28.07 13.21
N ARG A 416 -14.43 -29.05 14.05
CA ARG A 416 -14.21 -30.43 13.61
C ARG A 416 -15.44 -30.98 12.91
N SER A 417 -16.62 -30.84 13.51
CA SER A 417 -17.86 -31.38 12.94
C SER A 417 -18.32 -30.66 11.65
N SER A 418 -18.11 -29.35 11.57
CA SER A 418 -18.62 -28.49 10.49
C SER A 418 -17.64 -28.30 9.33
N CYS A 419 -16.33 -28.40 9.59
CA CYS A 419 -15.27 -27.96 8.66
C CYS A 419 -14.25 -29.05 8.30
N CYS A 420 -14.14 -30.14 9.07
CA CYS A 420 -13.13 -31.20 8.91
C CYS A 420 -13.79 -32.54 8.69
#